data_AF-A0A8D8A0X1-F1
#
_entry.id   AF-A0A8D8A0X1-F1
#
_cell.length_a   1.000
_cell.length_b   1.000
_cell.length_c   1.000
_cell.angle_alpha   90.00
_cell.angle_beta   90.00
_cell.angle_gamma   90.00
#
_symmetry.space_group_name_H-M   'P 1'
#
loop_
_entity.id
_entity.type
_entity.pdbx_description
1 polymer ?
#
loop_
_entity_poly.entity_id
_entity_poly.type
_entity_poly.pdbx_seq_one_letter_code
_entity_poly.pdbx_strand_id
1 'polypeptide(L)'
;AYYNLCYMATPESNESEKAIILANRSAALYHMEKYDLALKDIQRAIRLQYPKELMYKLTERKARCYLGKKDHVKALECFKETLPALDNCKLPLERRQKLERDAQIMINLLPKNIEAEKKLAKGRKPVPAEPKKPAVPEFYAEKGLYFDYSSEEGRFAKTNVDLKPNTIVLVEKPHVSVLLEEYSKTHCSTCFKRVSVPVCCPKCSDVVFCSEDCETTANSGYHKYECGFLPIFWKSG
;
A
#
# COMPACT_ATOMS: atom_id res chain seq x y z
N ALA A 1 -8.82 -13.13 -3.70
CA ALA A 1 -7.94 -14.19 -3.17
C ALA A 1 -6.95 -14.71 -4.23
N TYR A 2 -7.42 -15.18 -5.39
CA TYR A 2 -6.58 -15.80 -6.42
C TYR A 2 -5.38 -14.96 -6.90
N TYR A 3 -5.57 -13.69 -7.29
CA TYR A 3 -4.44 -12.86 -7.74
C TYR A 3 -3.36 -12.64 -6.68
N ASN A 4 -3.70 -12.66 -5.38
CA ASN A 4 -2.71 -12.56 -4.32
C ASN A 4 -1.84 -13.81 -4.28
N LEU A 5 -2.45 -14.99 -4.38
CA LEU A 5 -1.75 -16.27 -4.39
C LEU A 5 -0.85 -16.39 -5.63
N CYS A 6 -1.36 -16.02 -6.81
CA CYS A 6 -0.55 -16.02 -8.03
C CYS A 6 0.66 -15.09 -7.88
N TYR A 7 0.46 -13.85 -7.39
CA TYR A 7 1.54 -12.89 -7.22
C TYR A 7 2.63 -13.38 -6.24
N MET A 8 2.23 -14.06 -5.16
CA MET A 8 3.15 -14.69 -4.20
C MET A 8 3.92 -15.87 -4.79
N ALA A 9 3.25 -16.68 -5.61
CA ALA A 9 3.83 -17.90 -6.17
C ALA A 9 4.72 -17.64 -7.39
N THR A 10 4.60 -16.48 -8.05
CA THR A 10 5.42 -16.16 -9.23
C THR A 10 6.87 -15.85 -8.83
N PRO A 11 7.87 -16.56 -9.38
CA PRO A 11 9.29 -16.30 -9.11
C PRO A 11 9.74 -14.90 -9.53
N GLU A 12 10.80 -14.38 -8.91
CA GLU A 12 11.43 -13.09 -9.28
C GLU A 12 11.78 -12.99 -10.77
N SER A 13 12.31 -14.07 -11.35
CA SER A 13 12.74 -14.12 -12.75
C SER A 13 11.62 -13.91 -13.77
N ASN A 14 10.35 -14.06 -13.37
CA ASN A 14 9.21 -13.92 -14.27
C ASN A 14 8.48 -12.58 -14.09
N GLU A 15 9.21 -11.49 -14.34
CA GLU A 15 8.69 -10.12 -14.21
C GLU A 15 7.48 -9.85 -15.12
N SER A 16 7.50 -10.40 -16.34
CA SER A 16 6.40 -10.26 -17.30
C SER A 16 5.08 -10.81 -16.77
N GLU A 17 5.10 -12.03 -16.23
CA GLU A 17 3.91 -12.64 -15.63
C GLU A 17 3.46 -11.87 -14.37
N LYS A 18 4.41 -11.43 -13.53
CA LYS A 18 4.09 -10.56 -12.37
C LYS A 18 3.40 -9.27 -12.80
N ALA A 19 3.88 -8.63 -13.87
CA ALA A 19 3.27 -7.41 -14.40
C ALA A 19 1.81 -7.68 -14.82
N ILE A 20 1.55 -8.80 -15.49
CA ILE A 20 0.19 -9.21 -15.90
C ILE A 20 -0.70 -9.51 -14.69
N ILE A 21 -0.19 -10.23 -13.69
CA ILE A 21 -0.93 -10.53 -12.46
C ILE A 21 -1.30 -9.25 -11.72
N LEU A 22 -0.37 -8.31 -11.55
CA LEU A 22 -0.62 -7.01 -10.92
C LEU A 22 -1.59 -6.15 -11.73
N ALA A 23 -1.48 -6.17 -13.06
CA ALA A 23 -2.44 -5.53 -13.95
C ALA A 23 -3.84 -6.13 -13.79
N ASN A 24 -3.99 -7.44 -13.64
CA ASN A 24 -5.30 -8.05 -13.42
C ASN A 24 -5.82 -7.79 -11.99
N ARG A 25 -4.93 -7.82 -10.99
CA ARG A 25 -5.26 -7.53 -9.59
C ARG A 25 -5.76 -6.09 -9.44
N SER A 26 -5.14 -5.11 -10.10
CA SER A 26 -5.63 -3.73 -10.09
C SER A 26 -7.00 -3.58 -10.74
N ALA A 27 -7.36 -4.42 -11.72
CA ALA A 27 -8.71 -4.46 -12.28
C ALA A 27 -9.75 -4.88 -11.24
N ALA A 28 -9.48 -5.97 -10.53
CA ALA A 28 -10.33 -6.44 -9.45
C ALA A 28 -10.45 -5.38 -8.34
N LEU A 29 -9.33 -4.76 -7.94
CA LEU A 29 -9.33 -3.71 -6.91
C LEU A 29 -10.13 -2.47 -7.32
N TYR A 30 -10.07 -2.08 -8.59
CA TYR A 30 -10.90 -1.01 -9.14
C TYR A 30 -12.40 -1.32 -9.01
N HIS A 31 -12.83 -2.53 -9.37
CA HIS A 31 -14.23 -2.95 -9.22
C HIS A 31 -14.67 -3.10 -7.75
N MET A 32 -13.73 -3.30 -6.83
CA MET A 32 -13.97 -3.27 -5.38
C MET A 32 -13.89 -1.86 -4.79
N GLU A 33 -13.80 -0.81 -5.61
CA GLU A 33 -13.65 0.60 -5.21
C GLU A 33 -12.41 0.89 -4.34
N LYS A 34 -11.43 -0.02 -4.33
CA LYS A 34 -10.15 0.14 -3.62
C LYS A 34 -9.14 0.90 -4.50
N TYR A 35 -9.48 2.12 -4.89
CA TYR A 35 -8.77 2.89 -5.90
C TYR A 35 -7.28 3.11 -5.57
N ASP A 36 -6.94 3.40 -4.31
CA ASP A 36 -5.53 3.59 -3.92
C ASP A 36 -4.68 2.33 -4.08
N LEU A 37 -5.25 1.16 -3.76
CA LEU A 37 -4.56 -0.12 -3.94
C LEU A 37 -4.45 -0.48 -5.42
N ALA A 38 -5.50 -0.20 -6.21
CA ALA A 38 -5.48 -0.38 -7.65
C ALA A 38 -4.38 0.48 -8.31
N LEU A 39 -4.24 1.75 -7.91
CA LEU A 39 -3.20 2.66 -8.40
C LEU A 39 -1.79 2.16 -8.05
N LYS A 40 -1.58 1.63 -6.83
CA LYS A 40 -0.30 1.00 -6.45
C LYS A 40 0.03 -0.19 -7.34
N ASP A 41 -0.93 -1.08 -7.59
CA ASP A 41 -0.72 -2.24 -8.47
C ASP A 41 -0.50 -1.85 -9.94
N ILE A 42 -1.18 -0.81 -10.43
CA ILE A 42 -0.90 -0.22 -11.76
C ILE A 42 0.56 0.24 -11.82
N GLN A 43 1.02 0.99 -10.81
CA GLN A 43 2.39 1.47 -10.77
C GLN A 43 3.41 0.31 -10.71
N ARG A 44 3.12 -0.74 -9.94
CA ARG A 44 3.96 -1.95 -9.86
C ARG A 44 4.04 -2.65 -11.22
N ALA A 45 2.91 -2.82 -11.91
CA ALA A 45 2.89 -3.42 -13.24
C ALA A 45 3.72 -2.61 -14.25
N ILE A 46 3.62 -1.27 -14.22
CA ILE A 46 4.41 -0.39 -15.09
C ILE A 46 5.91 -0.53 -14.81
N ARG A 47 6.32 -0.61 -13.53
CA ARG A 47 7.74 -0.82 -13.16
C ARG A 47 8.30 -2.14 -13.69
N LEU A 48 7.46 -3.18 -13.74
CA LEU A 48 7.80 -4.51 -14.29
C LEU A 48 7.62 -4.60 -15.80
N GLN A 49 7.66 -3.47 -16.51
CA GLN A 49 7.62 -3.40 -17.97
C GLN A 49 6.37 -4.05 -18.59
N TYR A 50 5.19 -3.75 -18.05
CA TYR A 50 3.92 -4.24 -18.60
C TYR A 50 3.83 -4.02 -20.12
N PRO A 51 3.34 -5.01 -20.90
CA PRO A 51 3.38 -4.97 -22.37
C PRO A 51 2.77 -3.69 -22.96
N LYS A 52 3.52 -3.03 -23.86
CA LYS A 52 3.14 -1.74 -24.45
C LYS A 52 1.81 -1.80 -25.19
N GLU A 53 1.50 -2.91 -25.84
CA GLU A 53 0.23 -3.11 -26.54
C GLU A 53 -0.99 -3.22 -25.62
N LEU A 54 -0.76 -3.46 -24.32
CA LEU A 54 -1.80 -3.54 -23.31
C LEU A 54 -1.84 -2.31 -22.41
N MET A 55 -0.88 -1.39 -22.51
CA MET A 55 -0.72 -0.23 -21.63
C MET A 55 -1.98 0.64 -21.55
N TYR A 56 -2.77 0.73 -22.62
CA TYR A 56 -4.05 1.45 -22.62
C TYR A 56 -5.00 0.97 -21.51
N LYS A 57 -4.98 -0.34 -21.16
CA LYS A 57 -5.80 -0.89 -20.08
C LYS A 57 -5.43 -0.32 -18.71
N LEU A 58 -4.13 -0.10 -18.48
CA LEU A 58 -3.63 0.45 -17.22
C LEU A 58 -3.88 1.95 -17.13
N THR A 59 -3.58 2.71 -18.20
CA THR A 59 -3.77 4.16 -18.19
C THR A 59 -5.24 4.54 -18.10
N GLU A 60 -6.13 3.85 -18.83
CA GLU A 60 -7.58 4.05 -18.72
C GLU A 60 -8.07 3.75 -17.29
N ARG A 61 -7.64 2.62 -16.70
CA ARG A 61 -8.02 2.28 -15.33
C ARG A 61 -7.47 3.27 -14.31
N LYS A 62 -6.23 3.75 -14.49
CA LYS A 62 -5.60 4.79 -13.66
C LYS A 62 -6.45 6.06 -13.67
N ALA A 63 -6.90 6.49 -14.86
CA ALA A 63 -7.78 7.64 -15.02
C ALA A 63 -9.12 7.44 -14.30
N ARG A 64 -9.75 6.27 -14.48
CA ARG A 64 -11.02 5.91 -13.82
C ARG A 64 -10.87 5.81 -12.29
N CYS A 65 -9.75 5.32 -11.77
CA CYS A 65 -9.47 5.32 -10.33
C CYS A 65 -9.45 6.76 -9.78
N TYR A 66 -8.80 7.70 -10.47
CA TYR A 66 -8.78 9.10 -10.04
C TYR A 66 -10.15 9.77 -10.14
N LEU A 67 -10.97 9.41 -11.14
CA LEU A 67 -12.37 9.83 -11.19
C LEU A 67 -13.17 9.33 -9.97
N GLY A 68 -13.03 8.05 -9.61
CA GLY A 68 -13.67 7.48 -8.42
C GLY A 68 -13.24 8.18 -7.13
N LYS A 69 -11.99 8.63 -7.07
CA LYS A 69 -11.46 9.46 -5.96
C LYS A 69 -11.85 10.94 -6.04
N LYS A 70 -12.56 11.38 -7.08
CA LYS A 70 -12.89 12.79 -7.37
C LYS A 70 -11.65 13.69 -7.55
N ASP A 71 -10.51 13.10 -7.89
CA ASP A 71 -9.30 13.86 -8.26
C ASP A 71 -9.34 14.11 -9.78
N HIS A 72 -10.16 15.08 -10.19
CA HIS A 72 -10.41 15.37 -11.60
C HIS A 72 -9.16 15.86 -12.34
N VAL A 73 -8.21 16.48 -11.63
CA VAL A 73 -6.94 16.95 -12.20
C VAL A 73 -6.09 15.77 -12.65
N LYS A 74 -5.81 14.82 -11.74
CA LYS A 74 -5.03 13.63 -12.10
C LYS A 74 -5.76 12.72 -13.06
N ALA A 75 -7.09 12.64 -12.97
CA ALA A 75 -7.89 11.90 -13.94
C ALA A 75 -7.69 12.43 -15.36
N LEU A 76 -7.73 13.76 -15.54
CA LEU A 76 -7.52 14.41 -16.83
C LEU A 76 -6.13 14.10 -17.41
N GLU A 77 -5.09 14.20 -16.59
CA GLU A 77 -3.72 13.83 -16.99
C GLU A 77 -3.64 12.38 -17.46
N CYS A 78 -4.24 11.45 -16.71
CA CYS A 78 -4.23 10.04 -17.06
C CYS A 78 -5.04 9.73 -18.33
N PHE A 79 -6.15 10.42 -18.60
CA PHE A 79 -6.87 10.26 -19.87
C PHE A 79 -6.06 10.76 -21.07
N LYS A 80 -5.28 11.83 -20.90
CA LYS A 80 -4.33 12.29 -21.93
C LYS A 80 -3.23 11.25 -22.17
N GLU A 81 -2.75 10.56 -21.13
CA GLU A 81 -1.81 9.43 -21.25
C GLU A 81 -2.43 8.21 -21.95
N THR A 82 -3.76 8.03 -21.91
CA THR A 82 -4.44 6.91 -22.58
C THR A 82 -4.39 7.00 -24.10
N LEU A 83 -4.49 8.20 -24.68
CA LEU A 83 -4.47 8.41 -26.13
C LEU A 83 -3.21 7.83 -26.81
N PRO A 84 -1.98 8.21 -26.43
CA PRO A 84 -0.76 7.64 -27.03
C PRO A 84 -0.57 6.15 -26.69
N ALA A 85 -1.15 5.66 -25.59
CA ALA A 85 -1.10 4.23 -25.26
C ALA A 85 -1.96 3.39 -26.22
N LEU A 86 -2.98 3.98 -26.85
CA LEU A 86 -3.80 3.31 -27.88
C LEU A 86 -3.06 3.17 -29.21
N ASP A 87 -2.02 3.96 -29.48
CA ASP A 87 -1.26 3.86 -30.73
C ASP A 87 -0.58 2.50 -30.90
N ASN A 88 -0.08 1.94 -29.81
CA ASN A 88 0.62 0.66 -29.80
C ASN A 88 -0.31 -0.56 -29.64
N CYS A 89 -1.62 -0.37 -29.52
CA CYS A 89 -2.53 -1.46 -29.19
C CYS A 89 -2.86 -2.37 -30.39
N LYS A 90 -2.95 -3.67 -30.12
CA LYS A 90 -3.39 -4.69 -31.10
C LYS A 90 -4.91 -4.90 -30.98
N LEU A 91 -5.68 -3.85 -31.17
CA LEU A 91 -7.15 -3.89 -31.12
C LEU A 91 -7.78 -3.73 -32.51
N PRO A 92 -8.96 -4.31 -32.75
CA PRO A 92 -9.78 -3.96 -33.91
C PRO A 92 -10.07 -2.45 -33.94
N LEU A 93 -10.05 -1.87 -35.15
CA LEU A 93 -10.20 -0.42 -35.37
C LEU A 93 -11.43 0.16 -34.64
N GLU A 94 -12.56 -0.52 -34.72
CA GLU A 94 -13.81 -0.10 -34.07
C GLU A 94 -13.67 0.03 -32.54
N ARG A 95 -13.02 -0.95 -31.89
CA ARG A 95 -12.82 -0.92 -30.44
C ARG A 95 -11.84 0.17 -30.03
N ARG A 96 -10.78 0.36 -30.81
CA ARG A 96 -9.80 1.44 -30.60
C ARG A 96 -10.47 2.81 -30.70
N GLN A 97 -11.23 3.06 -31.78
CA GLN A 97 -11.95 4.33 -31.98
C GLN A 97 -12.99 4.60 -30.90
N LYS A 98 -13.61 3.56 -30.34
CA LYS A 98 -14.54 3.73 -29.20
C LYS A 98 -13.79 4.22 -27.97
N LEU A 99 -12.71 3.55 -27.59
CA LEU A 99 -11.89 3.94 -26.42
C LEU A 99 -11.31 5.36 -26.58
N GLU A 100 -10.88 5.70 -27.78
CA GLU A 100 -10.36 7.04 -28.10
C GLU A 100 -11.44 8.11 -27.96
N ARG A 101 -12.64 7.88 -28.49
CA ARG A 101 -13.79 8.78 -28.32
C ARG A 101 -14.17 8.94 -26.85
N ASP A 102 -14.23 7.84 -26.11
CA ASP A 102 -14.56 7.86 -24.67
C ASP A 102 -13.52 8.69 -23.88
N ALA A 103 -12.23 8.50 -24.15
CA ALA A 103 -11.17 9.30 -23.53
C ALA A 103 -11.27 10.79 -23.91
N GLN A 104 -11.53 11.10 -25.19
CA GLN A 104 -11.66 12.48 -25.66
C GLN A 104 -12.86 13.21 -25.04
N ILE A 105 -13.98 12.51 -24.87
CA ILE A 105 -15.16 13.04 -24.16
C ILE A 105 -14.76 13.43 -22.73
N MET A 106 -14.05 12.55 -22.01
CA MET A 106 -13.60 12.85 -20.65
C MET A 106 -12.61 14.01 -20.60
N ILE A 107 -11.70 14.11 -21.56
CA ILE A 107 -10.75 15.23 -21.66
C ILE A 107 -11.47 16.57 -21.85
N ASN A 108 -12.59 16.59 -22.59
CA ASN A 108 -13.37 17.80 -22.83
C ASN A 108 -14.30 18.16 -21.66
N LEU A 109 -14.79 17.16 -20.91
CA LEU A 109 -15.71 17.36 -19.78
C LEU A 109 -15.00 17.73 -18.48
N LEU A 110 -13.88 17.07 -18.15
CA LEU A 110 -13.20 17.24 -16.87
C LEU A 110 -12.73 18.67 -16.56
N PRO A 111 -12.19 19.46 -17.52
CA PRO A 111 -11.81 20.84 -17.26
C PRO A 111 -12.97 21.69 -16.73
N LYS A 112 -14.18 21.50 -17.27
CA LYS A 112 -15.39 22.21 -16.82
C LYS A 112 -15.73 21.86 -15.37
N ASN A 113 -15.60 20.59 -15.00
CA ASN A 113 -15.82 20.12 -13.63
C ASN A 113 -14.77 20.70 -12.67
N ILE A 114 -13.49 20.71 -13.07
CA ILE A 114 -12.40 21.31 -12.28
C ILE A 114 -12.66 22.80 -12.02
N GLU A 115 -13.10 23.55 -13.04
CA GLU A 115 -13.44 24.96 -12.89
C GLU A 115 -14.64 25.18 -11.97
N ALA A 116 -15.68 24.35 -12.08
CA ALA A 116 -16.83 24.39 -11.19
C ALA A 116 -16.44 24.11 -9.73
N GLU A 117 -15.61 23.08 -9.50
CA GLU A 117 -15.08 22.75 -8.17
C GLU A 117 -14.21 23.87 -7.60
N LYS A 118 -13.37 24.51 -8.41
CA LYS A 118 -12.58 25.67 -7.98
C LYS A 118 -13.46 26.86 -7.57
N LYS A 119 -14.57 27.09 -8.28
CA LYS A 119 -15.55 28.13 -7.91
C LYS A 119 -16.25 27.79 -6.58
N LEU A 120 -16.61 26.53 -6.36
CA LEU A 120 -17.17 26.03 -5.10
C LEU A 120 -16.17 26.08 -3.93
N ALA A 121 -14.89 25.77 -4.18
CA ALA A 121 -13.84 25.77 -3.18
C ALA A 121 -13.51 27.18 -2.66
N LYS A 122 -13.65 28.23 -3.49
CA LYS A 122 -13.51 29.63 -3.05
C LYS A 122 -14.52 30.05 -1.97
N GLY A 123 -15.60 29.28 -1.75
CA GLY A 123 -16.57 29.49 -0.68
C GLY A 123 -16.35 28.62 0.58
N ARG A 124 -15.41 27.67 0.56
CA ARG A 124 -15.12 26.82 1.73
C ARG A 124 -13.96 27.42 2.52
N LYS A 125 -14.23 27.79 3.78
CA LYS A 125 -13.18 28.02 4.77
C LYS A 125 -12.31 26.77 4.87
N PRO A 126 -10.98 26.89 5.00
CA PRO A 126 -10.10 25.74 5.11
C PRO A 126 -10.56 24.87 6.27
N VAL A 127 -10.76 23.58 6.00
CA VAL A 127 -10.96 22.58 7.05
C VAL A 127 -9.68 22.59 7.88
N PRO A 128 -9.75 22.76 9.21
CA PRO A 128 -8.57 22.65 10.06
C PRO A 128 -7.89 21.33 9.75
N ALA A 129 -6.61 21.38 9.41
CA ALA A 129 -5.80 20.18 9.25
C ALA A 129 -6.00 19.30 10.50
N GLU A 130 -6.29 18.02 10.31
CA GLU A 130 -6.24 17.08 11.41
C GLU A 130 -4.92 17.28 12.15
N PRO A 131 -4.95 17.44 13.48
CA PRO A 131 -3.73 17.67 14.23
C PRO A 131 -2.80 16.50 13.93
N LYS A 132 -1.62 16.82 13.38
CA LYS A 132 -0.50 15.89 13.36
C LYS A 132 -0.34 15.41 14.79
N LYS A 133 -0.67 14.14 15.06
CA LYS A 133 -0.41 13.54 16.37
C LYS A 133 1.06 13.82 16.69
N PRO A 134 1.37 14.39 17.88
CA PRO A 134 2.73 14.70 18.22
C PRO A 134 3.59 13.43 18.11
N ALA A 135 4.79 13.57 17.56
CA ALA A 135 5.82 12.56 17.66
C ALA A 135 6.10 12.37 19.16
N VAL A 136 5.72 11.23 19.71
CA VAL A 136 6.06 10.83 21.07
C VAL A 136 7.57 10.52 21.10
N PRO A 137 8.38 11.14 21.97
CA PRO A 137 9.74 10.68 22.30
C PRO A 137 9.74 9.82 23.58
N GLU A 138 10.72 8.99 23.91
CA GLU A 138 11.32 7.88 23.15
C GLU A 138 11.12 6.52 23.88
N PHE A 139 10.78 6.48 25.19
CA PHE A 139 10.34 5.23 25.87
C PHE A 139 9.37 5.48 27.06
N TYR A 140 9.55 6.56 27.83
CA TYR A 140 8.68 6.93 28.96
C TYR A 140 7.62 7.95 28.53
N ALA A 141 6.36 7.53 28.52
CA ALA A 141 5.24 8.43 28.25
C ALA A 141 4.89 9.29 29.47
N GLU A 142 5.08 8.74 30.68
CA GLU A 142 4.98 9.46 31.94
C GLU A 142 6.36 9.81 32.51
N LYS A 143 6.59 11.09 32.82
CA LYS A 143 7.89 11.61 33.29
C LYS A 143 8.12 11.38 34.79
N GLY A 144 7.05 11.11 35.55
CA GLY A 144 7.13 10.74 36.96
C GLY A 144 7.54 9.29 37.23
N LEU A 145 7.68 8.46 36.19
CA LEU A 145 8.03 7.05 36.32
C LEU A 145 9.55 6.87 36.48
N TYR A 146 9.97 6.09 37.48
CA TYR A 146 11.36 5.70 37.72
C TYR A 146 11.44 4.24 38.19
N PHE A 147 12.63 3.64 38.12
CA PHE A 147 12.88 2.27 38.59
C PHE A 147 13.61 2.29 39.94
N ASP A 148 13.20 1.41 40.84
CA ASP A 148 13.73 1.25 42.19
C ASP A 148 14.04 -0.25 42.45
N TYR A 149 14.65 -0.58 43.59
CA TYR A 149 15.06 -1.93 43.94
C TYR A 149 14.78 -2.28 45.41
N SER A 150 14.29 -3.49 45.65
CA SER A 150 14.21 -4.08 46.99
C SER A 150 14.83 -5.48 46.99
N SER A 151 15.33 -5.92 48.15
CA SER A 151 15.91 -7.26 48.30
C SER A 151 14.86 -8.38 48.16
N GLU A 152 13.59 -8.08 48.39
CA GLU A 152 12.49 -9.05 48.32
C GLU A 152 11.92 -9.17 46.89
N GLU A 153 11.78 -8.05 46.17
CA GLU A 153 11.05 -8.01 44.88
C GLU A 153 11.97 -7.74 43.67
N GLY A 154 13.24 -7.41 43.90
CA GLY A 154 14.16 -7.04 42.82
C GLY A 154 13.86 -5.64 42.26
N ARG A 155 13.97 -5.47 40.94
CA ARG A 155 13.75 -4.17 40.26
C ARG A 155 12.28 -3.96 39.94
N PHE A 156 11.73 -2.81 40.32
CA PHE A 156 10.33 -2.45 40.06
C PHE A 156 10.19 -1.00 39.63
N ALA A 157 9.07 -0.68 38.97
CA ALA A 157 8.75 0.68 38.52
C ALA A 157 7.87 1.38 39.56
N LYS A 158 8.15 2.66 39.83
CA LYS A 158 7.45 3.51 40.81
C LYS A 158 7.19 4.88 40.21
N THR A 159 6.13 5.55 40.68
CA THR A 159 5.80 6.93 40.31
C THR A 159 5.62 7.77 41.58
N ASN A 160 5.98 9.05 41.52
CA ASN A 160 5.71 10.04 42.57
C ASN A 160 4.49 10.94 42.27
N VAL A 161 3.77 10.65 41.18
CA VAL A 161 2.58 11.40 40.74
C VAL A 161 1.37 10.47 40.69
N ASP A 162 0.21 10.99 41.09
CA ASP A 162 -1.08 10.32 40.95
C ASP A 162 -1.45 10.15 39.47
N LEU A 163 -1.58 8.90 39.03
CA LEU A 163 -1.95 8.56 37.66
C LEU A 163 -3.47 8.52 37.50
N LYS A 164 -3.99 9.30 36.55
CA LYS A 164 -5.41 9.22 36.19
C LYS A 164 -5.68 7.97 35.36
N PRO A 165 -6.89 7.38 35.42
CA PRO A 165 -7.29 6.33 34.49
C PRO A 165 -7.06 6.75 33.03
N ASN A 166 -6.62 5.80 32.20
CA ASN A 166 -6.23 5.98 30.79
C ASN A 166 -4.94 6.79 30.55
N THR A 167 -4.10 7.02 31.57
CA THR A 167 -2.76 7.58 31.37
C THR A 167 -1.83 6.53 30.77
N ILE A 168 -1.16 6.86 29.66
CA ILE A 168 -0.12 6.01 29.06
C ILE A 168 1.16 6.21 29.87
N VAL A 169 1.61 5.15 30.53
CA VAL A 169 2.78 5.20 31.43
C VAL A 169 4.09 4.94 30.68
N LEU A 170 4.10 3.92 29.81
CA LEU A 170 5.28 3.47 29.08
C LEU A 170 4.88 3.07 27.66
N VAL A 171 5.72 3.41 26.68
CA VAL A 171 5.59 2.92 25.30
C VAL A 171 6.95 2.39 24.87
N GLU A 172 7.05 1.07 24.76
CA GLU A 172 8.29 0.40 24.38
C GLU A 172 8.16 -0.24 23.00
N LYS A 173 9.19 -0.06 22.16
CA LYS A 173 9.32 -0.84 20.94
C LYS A 173 9.89 -2.21 21.29
N PRO A 174 9.34 -3.31 20.74
CA PRO A 174 9.85 -4.63 21.05
C PRO A 174 11.34 -4.71 20.69
N HIS A 175 12.14 -5.27 21.60
CA HIS A 175 13.56 -5.53 21.33
C HIS A 175 13.71 -6.50 20.15
N VAL A 176 12.90 -7.55 20.14
CA VAL A 176 12.73 -8.50 19.03
C VAL A 176 11.24 -8.87 18.95
N SER A 177 10.74 -9.05 17.74
CA SER A 177 9.37 -9.52 17.50
C SER A 177 9.35 -10.47 16.31
N VAL A 178 8.65 -11.60 16.45
CA VAL A 178 8.49 -12.60 15.39
C VAL A 178 7.01 -12.83 15.14
N LEU A 179 6.63 -12.92 13.86
CA LEU A 179 5.27 -13.27 13.46
C LEU A 179 5.11 -14.79 13.46
N LEU A 180 4.04 -15.30 14.08
CA LEU A 180 3.74 -16.74 14.10
C LEU A 180 3.46 -17.27 12.69
N GLU A 181 3.80 -18.53 12.44
CA GLU A 181 3.66 -19.20 11.13
C GLU A 181 2.23 -19.07 10.57
N GLU A 182 1.21 -19.28 11.41
CA GLU A 182 -0.21 -19.20 11.03
C GLU A 182 -0.61 -17.82 10.47
N TYR A 183 0.14 -16.77 10.80
CA TYR A 183 -0.10 -15.41 10.34
C TYR A 183 0.83 -14.95 9.22
N SER A 184 1.84 -15.74 8.85
CA SER A 184 2.88 -15.41 7.85
C SER A 184 2.33 -14.90 6.51
N LYS A 185 1.17 -15.42 6.09
CA LYS A 185 0.50 -15.08 4.82
C LYS A 185 -0.68 -14.10 4.96
N THR A 186 -1.03 -13.70 6.18
CA THR A 186 -2.20 -12.86 6.47
C THR A 186 -1.86 -11.52 7.12
N HIS A 187 -0.70 -11.44 7.77
CA HIS A 187 -0.21 -10.23 8.43
C HIS A 187 1.14 -9.81 7.86
N CYS A 188 1.42 -8.53 7.93
CA CYS A 188 2.70 -7.99 7.51
C CYS A 188 3.80 -8.51 8.44
N SER A 189 4.84 -9.12 7.87
CA SER A 189 5.97 -9.65 8.66
C SER A 189 6.70 -8.56 9.48
N THR A 190 6.64 -7.29 9.06
CA THR A 190 7.35 -6.18 9.73
C THR A 190 6.51 -5.46 10.79
N CYS A 191 5.25 -5.16 10.50
CA CYS A 191 4.41 -4.31 11.38
C CYS A 191 3.21 -5.04 11.98
N PHE A 192 3.06 -6.34 11.67
CA PHE A 192 1.99 -7.24 12.13
C PHE A 192 0.56 -6.77 11.81
N LYS A 193 0.39 -5.73 10.99
CA LYS A 193 -0.94 -5.33 10.49
C LYS A 193 -1.48 -6.39 9.54
N ARG A 194 -2.77 -6.68 9.65
CA ARG A 194 -3.46 -7.57 8.71
C ARG A 194 -3.44 -7.00 7.29
N VAL A 195 -3.14 -7.85 6.31
CA VAL A 195 -2.93 -7.45 4.91
C VAL A 195 -4.00 -8.06 4.02
N SER A 196 -4.74 -7.21 3.30
CA SER A 196 -5.71 -7.67 2.29
C SER A 196 -5.12 -7.76 0.87
N VAL A 197 -4.13 -6.91 0.57
CA VAL A 197 -3.45 -6.85 -0.73
C VAL A 197 -1.95 -6.85 -0.46
N PRO A 198 -1.30 -8.02 -0.53
CA PRO A 198 0.08 -8.16 -0.12
C PRO A 198 1.06 -7.63 -1.17
N VAL A 199 2.13 -7.04 -0.64
CA VAL A 199 3.45 -7.00 -1.27
C VAL A 199 4.21 -8.25 -0.81
N CYS A 200 5.00 -8.83 -1.70
CA CYS A 200 5.62 -10.13 -1.47
C CYS A 200 7.14 -10.00 -1.53
N CYS A 201 7.85 -10.85 -0.79
CA CYS A 201 9.30 -10.96 -0.95
C CYS A 201 9.61 -11.39 -2.41
N PRO A 202 10.62 -10.81 -3.05
CA PRO A 202 11.01 -11.25 -4.39
C PRO A 202 11.55 -12.68 -4.40
N LYS A 203 12.22 -13.11 -3.32
CA LYS A 203 12.99 -14.36 -3.25
C LYS A 203 12.26 -15.55 -2.63
N CYS A 204 11.19 -15.32 -1.87
CA CYS A 204 10.42 -16.39 -1.22
C CYS A 204 8.91 -16.11 -1.26
N SER A 205 8.12 -17.14 -0.93
CA SER A 205 6.65 -17.04 -0.83
C SER A 205 6.14 -17.21 0.60
N ASP A 206 7.05 -17.13 1.57
CA ASP A 206 6.79 -17.47 2.98
C ASP A 206 6.19 -16.30 3.77
N VAL A 207 6.46 -15.06 3.36
CA VAL A 207 6.03 -13.84 4.08
C VAL A 207 5.34 -12.83 3.17
N VAL A 208 4.48 -12.01 3.78
CA VAL A 208 3.83 -10.88 3.11
C VAL A 208 4.05 -9.56 3.83
N PHE A 209 3.88 -8.46 3.11
CA PHE A 209 4.05 -7.09 3.61
C PHE A 209 2.86 -6.20 3.21
N CYS A 210 2.60 -5.17 4.01
CA CYS A 210 1.54 -4.20 3.71
C CYS A 210 1.97 -3.10 2.72
N SER A 211 3.27 -2.86 2.58
CA SER A 211 3.86 -1.84 1.71
C SER A 211 5.27 -2.23 1.28
N GLU A 212 5.74 -1.59 0.22
CA GLU A 212 7.14 -1.64 -0.22
C GLU A 212 8.10 -1.21 0.90
N ASP A 213 7.75 -0.22 1.72
CA ASP A 213 8.61 0.21 2.84
C ASP A 213 8.84 -0.91 3.87
N CYS A 214 7.78 -1.67 4.21
CA CYS A 214 7.89 -2.81 5.12
C CYS A 214 8.70 -3.96 4.49
N GLU A 215 8.45 -4.24 3.21
CA GLU A 215 9.21 -5.24 2.46
C GLU A 215 10.70 -4.90 2.43
N THR A 216 11.05 -3.65 2.13
CA THR A 216 12.44 -3.18 2.09
C THR A 216 13.08 -3.18 3.47
N THR A 217 12.34 -2.80 4.52
CA THR A 217 12.82 -2.85 5.91
C THR A 217 13.13 -4.29 6.34
N ALA A 218 12.25 -5.24 6.02
CA ALA A 218 12.48 -6.64 6.33
C ALA A 218 13.66 -7.22 5.54
N ASN A 219 13.71 -6.95 4.22
CA ASN A 219 14.74 -7.48 3.31
C ASN A 219 16.13 -6.87 3.55
N SER A 220 16.23 -5.66 4.08
CA SER A 220 17.51 -5.06 4.50
C SER A 220 17.92 -5.48 5.92
N GLY A 221 16.94 -5.81 6.77
CA GLY A 221 17.11 -6.19 8.16
C GLY A 221 17.15 -7.71 8.40
N TYR A 222 16.14 -8.23 9.09
CA TYR A 222 16.09 -9.60 9.60
C TYR A 222 15.80 -10.64 8.52
N HIS A 223 14.89 -10.34 7.58
CA HIS A 223 14.38 -11.34 6.64
C HIS A 223 15.45 -11.86 5.67
N LYS A 224 16.51 -11.09 5.37
CA LYS A 224 17.60 -11.59 4.51
C LYS A 224 18.32 -12.82 5.06
N TYR A 225 18.31 -13.02 6.38
CA TYR A 225 18.89 -14.18 7.04
C TYR A 225 17.90 -15.35 7.16
N GLU A 226 16.60 -15.05 7.12
CA GLU A 226 15.52 -16.03 7.26
C GLU A 226 14.97 -16.52 5.91
N CYS A 227 15.12 -15.72 4.86
CA CYS A 227 14.51 -15.92 3.56
C CYS A 227 14.88 -17.28 2.97
N GLY A 228 13.86 -18.11 2.72
CA GLY A 228 14.03 -19.49 2.22
C GLY A 228 14.28 -20.55 3.30
N PHE A 229 14.61 -20.13 4.54
CA PHE A 229 14.81 -21.04 5.68
C PHE A 229 13.65 -21.03 6.68
N LEU A 230 12.75 -20.03 6.62
CA LEU A 230 11.60 -19.92 7.51
C LEU A 230 10.80 -21.23 7.69
N PRO A 231 10.45 -21.98 6.61
CA PRO A 231 9.73 -23.24 6.78
C PRO A 231 10.51 -24.31 7.56
N ILE A 232 11.84 -24.25 7.57
CA ILE A 232 12.67 -25.15 8.37
C ILE A 232 12.63 -24.70 9.83
N PHE A 233 12.74 -23.40 10.10
CA PHE A 233 12.67 -22.87 11.47
C PHE A 233 11.34 -23.18 12.14
N TRP A 234 10.22 -23.03 11.42
CA TRP A 234 8.90 -23.33 11.97
C TRP A 234 8.70 -24.81 12.31
N LYS A 235 9.29 -25.72 11.51
CA LYS A 235 9.18 -27.17 11.74
C LYS A 235 10.18 -27.72 12.76
N SER A 236 11.22 -26.97 13.09
CA SER A 236 12.26 -27.43 14.01
C SER A 236 11.97 -27.08 15.47
N GLY A 237 10.86 -26.36 15.72
CA GLY A 237 10.39 -25.94 17.04
C GLY A 237 9.15 -26.70 17.46
#